data_AF-A0A1B4G340-F1
#
_entry.id   AF-A0A1B4G340-F1
#
_cell.length_a   1.000
_cell.length_b   1.000
_cell.length_c   1.000
_cell.angle_alpha   90.00
_cell.angle_beta   90.00
_cell.angle_gamma   90.00
#
_symmetry.space_group_name_H-M   'P 1'
#
loop_
_entity.id
_entity.type
_entity.pdbx_description
1 polymer ?
#
loop_
_entity_poly.entity_id
_entity_poly.type
_entity_poly.pdbx_seq_one_letter_code
_entity_poly.pdbx_strand_id
1 'polypeptide(L)'
;MPQIPLASGTYTDVGAEFRTSYPRNLVPVMKSTGISKMFLRSAEGLTRFDVGAPTLVGHDRGGINWLGTCYRVIGTNFVSVNALGVVKVLGQLPDDGEPVAMAYGYQNQGIGIVTAKQLFFYTIQKPDGTTQANPTLQECTDSNVGSPVDLIWFAGYFALTDHTSVYVTQLANQFTFNSQLFGSDSNAADPINCLWKFRNELYLGNRYTIAVFDNTGGLGFPFTENTGATIQKGVIGPYAKTLTSQGFAFVGGAPDEAPSVWLSVGLGVATKIAAREVEMILAQYTEAQLYNAALEYRAEKEQQFIYLHLADYTLVYDVAGSQAAEQPLWFLLDSSSDGTGAWRAWHPVYCYGKFLMGDKFDQRVGYVDATTSAQYGTDARWQLDTIFAYNEAHGYIVTSLELIGTYGRAALGEQDTMSMQYTNDGRVWSTPRYVSMGAQGRTRQRAQWRPKHFFRNFRGYRFAGFNAAPVSFAALEADGEPLTA
;
A
#
# COMPACT_ATOMS: atom_id res chain seq x y z
N MET A 1 -37.74 1.44 3.24
CA MET A 1 -37.03 2.61 2.70
C MET A 1 -36.05 2.12 1.65
N PRO A 2 -35.89 2.82 0.51
CA PRO A 2 -34.85 2.47 -0.46
C PRO A 2 -33.47 2.59 0.19
N GLN A 3 -32.65 1.54 0.05
CA GLN A 3 -31.28 1.48 0.56
C GLN A 3 -30.32 1.87 -0.56
N ILE A 4 -29.47 2.87 -0.30
CA ILE A 4 -28.47 3.33 -1.27
C ILE A 4 -27.15 2.55 -1.00
N PRO A 5 -26.55 1.90 -2.02
CA PRO A 5 -25.26 1.22 -1.89
C PRO A 5 -24.14 2.15 -1.43
N LEU A 6 -23.26 1.65 -0.55
CA LEU A 6 -22.12 2.41 0.02
C LEU A 6 -20.74 1.99 -0.51
N ALA A 7 -20.67 0.98 -1.40
CA ALA A 7 -19.40 0.37 -1.83
C ALA A 7 -18.43 1.37 -2.48
N SER A 8 -18.98 2.19 -3.37
CA SER A 8 -18.27 3.20 -4.14
C SER A 8 -19.29 4.22 -4.64
N GLY A 9 -18.92 5.49 -4.63
CA GLY A 9 -19.76 6.57 -5.12
C GLY A 9 -19.65 6.79 -6.62
N THR A 10 -20.46 7.73 -7.13
CA THR A 10 -20.36 8.22 -8.52
C THR A 10 -20.22 9.74 -8.50
N TYR A 11 -19.33 10.27 -9.33
CA TYR A 11 -19.20 11.71 -9.59
C TYR A 11 -19.09 11.97 -11.09
N THR A 12 -19.12 13.23 -11.50
CA THR A 12 -18.87 13.59 -12.91
C THR A 12 -17.64 14.48 -13.01
N ASP A 13 -16.89 14.32 -14.09
CA ASP A 13 -15.66 15.08 -14.36
C ASP A 13 -15.87 16.11 -15.45
N VAL A 14 -14.88 16.96 -15.73
CA VAL A 14 -14.93 18.01 -16.77
C VAL A 14 -15.16 17.46 -18.19
N GLY A 15 -14.80 16.20 -18.44
CA GLY A 15 -15.02 15.49 -19.70
C GLY A 15 -16.46 15.01 -19.91
N ALA A 16 -17.34 15.22 -18.92
CA ALA A 16 -18.74 14.79 -18.91
C ALA A 16 -18.90 13.26 -18.82
N GLU A 17 -17.95 12.58 -18.16
CA GLU A 17 -18.04 11.15 -17.86
C GLU A 17 -18.57 10.89 -16.45
N PHE A 18 -19.18 9.71 -16.24
CA PHE A 18 -19.49 9.19 -14.91
C PHE A 18 -18.28 8.43 -14.37
N ARG A 19 -17.76 8.89 -13.22
CA ARG A 19 -16.55 8.35 -12.58
C ARG A 19 -16.86 7.71 -11.24
N THR A 20 -15.96 6.84 -10.80
CA THR A 20 -16.10 6.12 -9.52
C THR A 20 -15.43 6.91 -8.41
N SER A 21 -16.15 7.21 -7.33
CA SER A 21 -15.58 7.82 -6.14
C SER A 21 -15.25 6.74 -5.10
N TYR A 22 -13.96 6.54 -4.80
CA TYR A 22 -13.54 5.58 -3.79
C TYR A 22 -13.68 6.15 -2.38
N PRO A 23 -14.10 5.33 -1.40
CA PRO A 23 -14.12 5.76 0.00
C PRO A 23 -12.70 6.08 0.48
N ARG A 24 -12.57 7.15 1.27
CA ARG A 24 -11.30 7.60 1.87
C ARG A 24 -11.32 7.37 3.37
N ASN A 25 -10.26 6.75 3.89
CA ASN A 25 -10.13 6.32 5.27
C ASN A 25 -11.33 5.48 5.77
N LEU A 26 -11.97 4.78 4.83
CA LEU A 26 -13.09 3.88 5.06
C LEU A 26 -12.85 2.61 4.26
N VAL A 27 -12.69 1.51 4.98
CA VAL A 27 -12.40 0.19 4.46
C VAL A 27 -13.72 -0.54 4.19
N PRO A 28 -14.00 -0.97 2.95
CA PRO A 28 -15.11 -1.86 2.65
C PRO A 28 -14.90 -3.23 3.30
N VAL A 29 -15.90 -3.73 4.00
CA VAL A 29 -15.88 -5.06 4.64
C VAL A 29 -17.07 -5.86 4.16
N MET A 30 -16.79 -7.00 3.52
CA MET A 30 -17.81 -7.94 3.05
C MET A 30 -18.29 -8.80 4.21
N LYS A 31 -19.47 -8.47 4.75
CA LYS A 31 -20.11 -9.22 5.83
C LYS A 31 -21.61 -8.98 5.81
N SER A 32 -22.39 -10.06 5.78
CA SER A 32 -23.84 -9.98 5.93
C SER A 32 -24.18 -9.66 7.39
N THR A 33 -24.68 -8.45 7.62
CA THR A 33 -25.05 -7.96 8.96
C THR A 33 -26.55 -8.12 9.25
N GLY A 34 -27.34 -8.55 8.26
CA GLY A 34 -28.80 -8.45 8.27
C GLY A 34 -29.33 -7.08 7.84
N ILE A 35 -28.50 -6.03 7.88
CA ILE A 35 -28.81 -4.68 7.36
C ILE A 35 -28.34 -4.56 5.90
N SER A 36 -27.14 -5.07 5.62
CA SER A 36 -26.49 -5.00 4.32
C SER A 36 -25.53 -6.18 4.12
N LYS A 37 -25.13 -6.42 2.87
CA LYS A 37 -24.11 -7.43 2.52
C LYS A 37 -22.67 -6.93 2.70
N MET A 38 -22.50 -5.62 2.87
CA MET A 38 -21.21 -4.98 3.14
C MET A 38 -21.40 -3.75 4.02
N PHE A 39 -20.36 -3.36 4.74
CA PHE A 39 -20.34 -2.10 5.48
C PHE A 39 -18.98 -1.42 5.29
N LEU A 40 -18.94 -0.11 5.50
CA LEU A 40 -17.70 0.66 5.56
C LEU A 40 -17.27 0.78 7.01
N ARG A 41 -15.99 0.56 7.31
CA ARG A 41 -15.40 0.78 8.63
C ARG A 41 -14.30 1.82 8.53
N SER A 42 -14.18 2.72 9.49
CA SER A 42 -13.02 3.62 9.56
C SER A 42 -11.72 2.84 9.49
N ALA A 43 -10.79 3.33 8.69
CA ALA A 43 -9.45 2.77 8.60
C ALA A 43 -8.76 2.78 9.97
N GLU A 44 -7.87 1.83 10.17
CA GLU A 44 -7.06 1.72 11.37
C GLU A 44 -6.07 2.90 11.45
N GLY A 45 -5.87 3.39 12.66
CA GLY A 45 -4.98 4.50 12.95
C GLY A 45 -3.52 4.08 13.02
N LEU A 46 -2.66 5.06 13.31
CA LEU A 46 -1.24 4.85 13.60
C LEU A 46 -0.95 5.30 15.02
N THR A 47 -0.35 4.41 15.81
CA THR A 47 0.12 4.73 17.16
C THR A 47 1.64 4.66 17.19
N ARG A 48 2.28 5.61 17.88
CA ARG A 48 3.74 5.65 18.00
C ARG A 48 4.24 4.43 18.78
N PHE A 49 5.23 3.74 18.23
CA PHE A 49 5.86 2.58 18.86
C PHE A 49 7.22 2.93 19.47
N ASP A 50 7.98 3.81 18.82
CA ASP A 50 9.32 4.17 19.29
C ASP A 50 9.29 4.92 20.63
N VAL A 51 10.22 4.55 21.52
CA VAL A 51 10.36 5.10 22.86
C VAL A 51 11.78 5.60 23.05
N GLY A 52 11.93 6.87 23.44
CA GLY A 52 13.24 7.47 23.68
C GLY A 52 14.16 7.43 22.47
N ALA A 53 13.59 7.43 21.26
CA ALA A 53 14.37 7.38 20.03
C ALA A 53 15.34 8.58 19.98
N PRO A 54 16.60 8.36 19.55
CA PRO A 54 17.52 9.47 19.29
C PRO A 54 16.92 10.40 18.24
N THR A 55 17.33 11.67 18.24
CA THR A 55 16.94 12.60 17.18
C THR A 55 17.57 12.16 15.87
N LEU A 56 16.80 11.43 15.05
CA LEU A 56 17.15 11.06 13.69
C LEU A 56 16.58 12.11 12.73
N VAL A 57 17.29 12.35 11.63
CA VAL A 57 16.84 13.20 10.53
C VAL A 57 16.53 12.30 9.34
N GLY A 58 15.43 12.57 8.66
CA GLY A 58 14.98 11.81 7.49
C GLY A 58 13.75 10.94 7.78
N HIS A 59 13.20 10.39 6.71
CA HIS A 59 12.03 9.51 6.72
C HIS A 59 12.46 8.04 6.70
N ASP A 60 11.52 7.13 6.94
CA ASP A 60 11.79 5.68 6.82
C ASP A 60 11.96 5.28 5.35
N ARG A 61 13.05 4.57 5.05
CA ARG A 61 13.41 4.14 3.70
C ARG A 61 13.25 2.63 3.49
N GLY A 62 12.95 1.86 4.54
CA GLY A 62 12.81 0.41 4.42
C GLY A 62 13.03 -0.31 5.74
N GLY A 63 12.51 -1.52 5.84
CA GLY A 63 12.63 -2.33 7.04
C GLY A 63 12.54 -3.83 6.80
N ILE A 64 13.11 -4.60 7.73
CA ILE A 64 13.10 -6.05 7.70
C ILE A 64 13.05 -6.64 9.12
N ASN A 65 12.43 -7.80 9.27
CA ASN A 65 12.53 -8.59 10.49
C ASN A 65 13.64 -9.63 10.32
N TRP A 66 14.67 -9.58 11.18
CA TRP A 66 15.75 -10.56 11.20
C TRP A 66 15.97 -11.05 12.63
N LEU A 67 15.97 -12.37 12.81
CA LEU A 67 16.11 -13.04 14.13
C LEU A 67 15.14 -12.49 15.19
N GLY A 68 13.90 -12.19 14.78
CA GLY A 68 12.85 -11.69 15.67
C GLY A 68 13.02 -10.23 16.10
N THR A 69 13.97 -9.49 15.51
CA THR A 69 14.18 -8.06 15.74
C THR A 69 13.86 -7.26 14.49
N CYS A 70 13.20 -6.10 14.65
CA CYS A 70 12.95 -5.17 13.55
C CYS A 70 14.19 -4.31 13.30
N TYR A 71 14.68 -4.34 12.06
CA TYR A 71 15.75 -3.47 11.56
C TYR A 71 15.18 -2.54 10.49
N ARG A 72 15.63 -1.29 10.48
CA ARG A 72 15.12 -0.25 9.56
C ARG A 72 16.22 0.71 9.14
N VAL A 73 16.00 1.37 8.03
CA VAL A 73 16.79 2.53 7.60
C VAL A 73 15.91 3.78 7.71
N ILE A 74 16.36 4.74 8.51
CA ILE A 74 15.66 6.02 8.73
C ILE A 74 16.63 7.16 8.38
N GLY A 75 16.37 7.84 7.26
CA GLY A 75 17.34 8.72 6.59
C GLY A 75 18.64 7.98 6.31
N THR A 76 19.73 8.47 6.90
CA THR A 76 21.06 7.84 6.82
C THR A 76 21.29 6.76 7.88
N ASN A 77 20.38 6.56 8.83
CA ASN A 77 20.64 5.72 10.01
C ASN A 77 20.13 4.30 9.79
N PHE A 78 21.02 3.31 9.87
CA PHE A 78 20.61 1.92 10.03
C PHE A 78 20.36 1.64 11.52
N VAL A 79 19.15 1.21 11.87
CA VAL A 79 18.70 1.07 13.26
C VAL A 79 18.11 -0.31 13.54
N SER A 80 18.20 -0.74 14.80
CA SER A 80 17.36 -1.80 15.35
C SER A 80 16.31 -1.21 16.29
N VAL A 81 15.10 -1.73 16.24
CA VAL A 81 13.99 -1.40 17.15
C VAL A 81 13.64 -2.64 17.95
N ASN A 82 13.82 -2.61 19.27
CA ASN A 82 13.52 -3.76 20.13
C ASN A 82 12.01 -3.88 20.44
N ALA A 83 11.62 -4.95 21.14
CA ALA A 83 10.22 -5.23 21.49
C ALA A 83 9.57 -4.16 22.40
N LEU A 84 10.37 -3.31 23.06
CA LEU A 84 9.91 -2.20 23.91
C LEU A 84 9.89 -0.86 23.16
N GLY A 85 10.21 -0.84 21.86
CA GLY A 85 10.26 0.37 21.05
C GLY A 85 11.56 1.17 21.17
N VAL A 86 12.58 0.67 21.87
CA VAL A 86 13.87 1.37 21.97
C VAL A 86 14.60 1.26 20.64
N VAL A 87 14.94 2.42 20.08
CA VAL A 87 15.67 2.55 18.80
C VAL A 87 17.17 2.68 19.09
N LYS A 88 17.98 1.82 18.48
CA LYS A 88 19.45 1.85 18.55
C LYS A 88 20.03 2.03 17.15
N VAL A 89 20.89 3.02 16.98
CA VAL A 89 21.66 3.23 15.74
C VAL A 89 22.81 2.22 15.68
N LEU A 90 22.92 1.51 14.56
CA LEU A 90 23.90 0.47 14.29
C LEU A 90 24.98 0.92 13.31
N GLY A 91 24.70 1.94 12.51
CA GLY A 91 25.63 2.49 11.53
C GLY A 91 24.97 3.57 10.68
N GLN A 92 25.75 4.13 9.77
CA GLN A 92 25.26 5.08 8.76
C GLN A 92 25.32 4.43 7.37
N LEU A 93 24.37 4.84 6.53
CA LEU A 93 24.23 4.46 5.13
C LEU A 93 24.11 5.74 4.30
N PRO A 94 24.54 5.73 3.03
CA PRO A 94 24.28 6.82 2.11
C PRO A 94 22.77 6.96 1.84
N ASP A 95 22.35 8.17 1.51
CA ASP A 95 20.94 8.52 1.27
C ASP A 95 20.80 9.32 -0.03
N ASP A 96 20.09 8.73 -0.98
CA ASP A 96 19.68 9.30 -2.27
C ASP A 96 18.21 9.75 -2.27
N GLY A 97 17.52 9.66 -1.13
CA GLY A 97 16.10 9.95 -0.98
C GLY A 97 15.15 8.84 -1.44
N GLU A 98 15.68 7.72 -1.94
CA GLU A 98 14.89 6.58 -2.41
C GLU A 98 14.78 5.48 -1.35
N PRO A 99 13.78 4.59 -1.41
CA PRO A 99 13.72 3.43 -0.54
C PRO A 99 14.97 2.54 -0.68
N VAL A 100 15.18 1.66 0.31
CA VAL A 100 16.26 0.68 0.32
C VAL A 100 15.72 -0.72 0.06
N ALA A 101 16.48 -1.54 -0.66
CA ALA A 101 16.20 -2.97 -0.76
C ALA A 101 16.94 -3.72 0.35
N MET A 102 16.22 -4.53 1.11
CA MET A 102 16.77 -5.32 2.21
C MET A 102 16.41 -6.78 2.06
N ALA A 103 17.40 -7.65 2.24
CA ALA A 103 17.21 -9.09 2.31
C ALA A 103 18.08 -9.66 3.43
N TYR A 104 17.73 -10.83 3.96
CA TYR A 104 18.61 -11.54 4.87
C TYR A 104 18.88 -12.96 4.37
N GLY A 105 20.08 -13.44 4.69
CA GLY A 105 20.49 -14.80 4.45
C GLY A 105 20.53 -15.65 5.71
N TYR A 106 21.38 -16.67 5.69
CA TYR A 106 21.68 -17.44 6.89
C TYR A 106 22.22 -16.54 8.01
N GLN A 107 22.20 -17.04 9.25
CA GLN A 107 22.61 -16.24 10.42
C GLN A 107 24.04 -15.67 10.29
N ASN A 108 24.96 -16.39 9.64
CA ASN A 108 26.32 -15.93 9.37
C ASN A 108 26.42 -14.92 8.22
N GLN A 109 25.44 -14.90 7.32
CA GLN A 109 25.34 -13.96 6.19
C GLN A 109 24.70 -12.63 6.61
N GLY A 110 23.75 -12.68 7.55
CA GLY A 110 23.11 -11.48 8.08
C GLY A 110 22.20 -10.79 7.08
N ILE A 111 22.16 -9.46 7.15
CA ILE A 111 21.28 -8.60 6.33
C ILE A 111 22.11 -7.95 5.23
N GLY A 112 21.70 -8.10 3.98
CA GLY A 112 22.15 -7.27 2.86
C GLY A 112 21.24 -6.06 2.67
N ILE A 113 21.82 -4.91 2.34
CA ILE A 113 21.14 -3.64 2.17
C ILE A 113 21.67 -2.98 0.91
N VAL A 114 20.81 -2.73 -0.07
CA VAL A 114 21.11 -1.88 -1.22
C VAL A 114 20.51 -0.51 -0.99
N THR A 115 21.35 0.52 -1.07
CA THR A 115 21.00 1.92 -0.81
C THR A 115 21.91 2.84 -1.61
N ALA A 116 21.38 3.91 -2.22
CA ALA A 116 22.17 4.83 -3.05
C ALA A 116 23.07 4.12 -4.07
N LYS A 117 22.56 3.02 -4.65
CA LYS A 117 23.28 2.15 -5.61
C LYS A 117 24.56 1.51 -5.07
N GLN A 118 24.64 1.31 -3.76
CA GLN A 118 25.74 0.64 -3.06
C GLN A 118 25.21 -0.52 -2.23
N LEU A 119 26.04 -1.56 -2.05
CA LEU A 119 25.71 -2.75 -1.28
C LEU A 119 26.43 -2.76 0.07
N PHE A 120 25.65 -2.92 1.14
CA PHE A 120 26.14 -3.07 2.51
C PHE A 120 25.67 -4.40 3.10
N PHE A 121 26.44 -4.93 4.03
CA PHE A 121 26.06 -6.07 4.85
C PHE A 121 26.15 -5.75 6.34
N TYR A 122 25.11 -6.09 7.09
CA TYR A 122 25.16 -6.18 8.55
C TYR A 122 25.32 -7.64 8.96
N THR A 123 26.56 -8.02 9.25
CA THR A 123 26.95 -9.44 9.32
C THR A 123 28.14 -9.68 10.25
N ILE A 124 28.32 -10.95 10.64
CA ILE A 124 29.51 -11.43 11.33
C ILE A 124 30.62 -11.86 10.36
N GLN A 125 30.35 -12.02 9.07
CA GLN A 125 31.40 -12.29 8.07
C GLN A 125 32.14 -10.98 7.75
N LYS A 126 33.45 -11.08 7.52
CA LYS A 126 34.28 -9.96 7.06
C LYS A 126 34.59 -10.09 5.57
N PRO A 127 34.96 -8.99 4.89
CA PRO A 127 35.36 -9.02 3.49
C PRO A 127 36.51 -10.00 3.18
N ASP A 128 37.41 -10.25 4.13
CA ASP A 128 38.51 -11.23 4.00
C ASP A 128 38.07 -12.70 4.14
N GLY A 129 36.77 -12.96 4.34
CA GLY A 129 36.19 -14.28 4.52
C GLY A 129 36.22 -14.81 5.96
N THR A 130 36.87 -14.11 6.89
CA THR A 130 36.89 -14.48 8.32
C THR A 130 35.59 -14.05 9.02
N THR A 131 35.41 -14.46 10.29
CA THR A 131 34.23 -14.11 11.10
C THR A 131 34.60 -13.31 12.35
N GLN A 132 33.66 -12.52 12.86
CA GLN A 132 33.75 -11.80 14.14
C GLN A 132 32.59 -12.14 15.08
N ALA A 133 32.70 -11.77 16.35
CA ALA A 133 31.73 -12.17 17.37
C ALA A 133 30.36 -11.50 17.23
N ASN A 134 30.32 -10.22 16.83
CA ASN A 134 29.10 -9.43 16.72
C ASN A 134 28.94 -8.87 15.31
N PRO A 135 27.71 -8.79 14.78
CA PRO A 135 27.50 -8.23 13.46
C PRO A 135 27.85 -6.74 13.40
N THR A 136 28.53 -6.32 12.34
CA THR A 136 28.83 -4.91 12.04
C THR A 136 28.38 -4.58 10.64
N LEU A 137 28.03 -3.29 10.43
CA LEU A 137 27.68 -2.77 9.11
C LEU A 137 28.97 -2.53 8.31
N GLN A 138 29.06 -3.11 7.12
CA GLN A 138 30.25 -3.08 6.26
C GLN A 138 29.82 -2.90 4.81
N GLU A 139 30.51 -2.04 4.06
CA GLU A 139 30.30 -1.86 2.62
C GLU A 139 30.95 -3.01 1.83
N CYS A 140 30.33 -3.43 0.74
CA CYS A 140 30.92 -4.32 -0.25
C CYS A 140 31.64 -3.51 -1.33
N THR A 141 32.98 -3.48 -1.27
CA THR A 141 33.83 -2.68 -2.17
C THR A 141 34.39 -3.46 -3.37
N ASP A 142 33.85 -4.64 -3.66
CA ASP A 142 34.22 -5.41 -4.86
C ASP A 142 33.83 -4.62 -6.12
N SER A 143 34.77 -4.44 -7.06
CA SER A 143 34.54 -3.64 -8.27
C SER A 143 33.44 -4.18 -9.18
N ASN A 144 33.11 -5.47 -9.06
CA ASN A 144 32.07 -6.11 -9.86
C ASN A 144 30.65 -5.88 -9.28
N VAL A 145 30.50 -5.26 -8.10
CA VAL A 145 29.17 -4.99 -7.52
C VAL A 145 28.35 -4.03 -8.37
N GLY A 146 28.99 -3.14 -9.13
CA GLY A 146 28.31 -2.19 -10.02
C GLY A 146 27.44 -1.18 -9.27
N SER A 147 26.21 -0.99 -9.76
CA SER A 147 25.24 -0.02 -9.23
C SER A 147 23.88 -0.69 -9.01
N PRO A 148 23.76 -1.56 -7.99
CA PRO A 148 22.55 -2.34 -7.77
C PRO A 148 21.34 -1.46 -7.43
N VAL A 149 20.17 -1.84 -7.91
CA VAL A 149 18.89 -1.15 -7.64
C VAL A 149 17.90 -2.01 -6.86
N ASP A 150 18.12 -3.33 -6.80
CA ASP A 150 17.29 -4.24 -6.03
C ASP A 150 18.14 -5.39 -5.47
N LEU A 151 17.62 -6.04 -4.43
CA LEU A 151 18.30 -7.08 -3.69
C LEU A 151 17.31 -8.12 -3.16
N ILE A 152 17.60 -9.39 -3.42
CA ILE A 152 16.90 -10.51 -2.77
C ILE A 152 17.90 -11.55 -2.27
N TRP A 153 17.46 -12.39 -1.32
CA TRP A 153 18.21 -13.59 -0.94
C TRP A 153 17.53 -14.83 -1.51
N PHE A 154 18.28 -15.66 -2.25
CA PHE A 154 17.78 -16.87 -2.89
C PHE A 154 18.85 -17.96 -2.96
N ALA A 155 18.51 -19.19 -2.54
CA ALA A 155 19.37 -20.38 -2.63
C ALA A 155 20.79 -20.23 -2.04
N GLY A 156 20.96 -19.45 -0.96
CA GLY A 156 22.26 -19.18 -0.33
C GLY A 156 22.98 -17.95 -0.88
N TYR A 157 22.45 -17.33 -1.93
CA TYR A 157 23.00 -16.17 -2.59
C TYR A 157 22.24 -14.89 -2.22
N PHE A 158 22.94 -13.76 -2.22
CA PHE A 158 22.29 -12.47 -2.48
C PHE A 158 22.31 -12.24 -3.99
N ALA A 159 21.13 -12.07 -4.58
CA ALA A 159 20.94 -11.76 -5.99
C ALA A 159 20.58 -10.28 -6.15
N LEU A 160 21.23 -9.63 -7.10
CA LEU A 160 21.13 -8.20 -7.36
C LEU A 160 20.89 -7.94 -8.85
N THR A 161 20.35 -6.78 -9.16
CA THR A 161 20.23 -6.27 -10.53
C THR A 161 20.69 -4.81 -10.59
N ASP A 162 21.28 -4.41 -11.70
CA ASP A 162 21.75 -3.06 -12.02
C ASP A 162 21.07 -2.47 -13.27
N HIS A 163 19.85 -2.95 -13.57
CA HIS A 163 19.11 -2.74 -14.83
C HIS A 163 19.58 -3.52 -16.04
N THR A 164 20.82 -4.01 -16.06
CA THR A 164 21.38 -4.66 -17.25
C THR A 164 21.52 -6.15 -17.05
N SER A 165 22.02 -6.56 -15.89
CA SER A 165 22.28 -7.96 -15.56
C SER A 165 21.71 -8.30 -14.19
N VAL A 166 21.43 -9.59 -14.01
CA VAL A 166 21.23 -10.19 -12.69
C VAL A 166 22.51 -10.91 -12.29
N TYR A 167 22.97 -10.73 -11.06
CA TYR A 167 24.20 -11.36 -10.59
C TYR A 167 24.09 -11.74 -9.13
N VAL A 168 24.89 -12.72 -8.73
CA VAL A 168 24.87 -13.28 -7.37
C VAL A 168 26.22 -13.21 -6.69
N THR A 169 26.19 -13.06 -5.37
CA THR A 169 27.38 -13.16 -4.52
C THR A 169 28.01 -14.56 -4.59
N GLN A 170 29.25 -14.72 -4.14
CA GLN A 170 29.80 -16.08 -3.95
C GLN A 170 29.22 -16.74 -2.70
N LEU A 171 29.05 -18.08 -2.72
CA LEU A 171 28.57 -18.84 -1.56
C LEU A 171 29.54 -18.78 -0.37
N ALA A 172 30.85 -18.80 -0.64
CA ALA A 172 31.86 -18.83 0.39
C ALA A 172 32.05 -17.46 1.06
N ASN A 173 31.83 -16.37 0.31
CA ASN A 173 31.99 -15.00 0.80
C ASN A 173 31.02 -14.07 0.09
N GLN A 174 30.09 -13.49 0.85
CA GLN A 174 29.08 -12.60 0.28
C GLN A 174 29.63 -11.22 -0.14
N PHE A 175 30.86 -10.88 0.24
CA PHE A 175 31.52 -9.63 -0.15
C PHE A 175 32.26 -9.72 -1.49
N THR A 176 32.20 -10.85 -2.18
CA THR A 176 32.91 -11.05 -3.45
C THR A 176 31.96 -11.47 -4.57
N PHE A 177 32.28 -11.00 -5.77
CA PHE A 177 31.52 -11.25 -7.00
C PHE A 177 32.43 -11.85 -8.07
N ASN A 178 31.94 -12.91 -8.73
CA ASN A 178 32.58 -13.49 -9.91
C ASN A 178 31.75 -13.15 -11.14
N SER A 179 32.38 -12.62 -12.19
CA SER A 179 31.71 -12.28 -13.45
C SER A 179 31.05 -13.48 -14.15
N GLN A 180 31.48 -14.72 -13.85
CA GLN A 180 30.83 -15.94 -14.33
C GLN A 180 29.46 -16.20 -13.69
N LEU A 181 29.13 -15.49 -12.61
CA LEU A 181 27.86 -15.58 -11.89
C LEU A 181 26.90 -14.45 -12.31
N PHE A 182 27.06 -13.93 -13.52
CA PHE A 182 26.17 -12.94 -14.12
C PHE A 182 25.27 -13.64 -15.14
N GLY A 183 24.00 -13.30 -15.12
CA GLY A 183 22.99 -13.68 -16.10
C GLY A 183 22.20 -12.45 -16.56
N SER A 184 21.36 -12.63 -17.55
CA SER A 184 20.41 -11.62 -18.01
C SER A 184 19.20 -12.32 -18.60
N ASP A 185 18.12 -11.57 -18.78
CA ASP A 185 17.08 -11.98 -19.72
C ASP A 185 17.68 -11.90 -21.15
N SER A 186 17.61 -13.01 -21.88
CA SER A 186 18.12 -13.09 -23.24
C SER A 186 17.05 -12.85 -24.31
N ASN A 187 15.78 -12.89 -23.92
CA ASN A 187 14.62 -12.78 -24.80
C ASN A 187 14.09 -11.35 -24.91
N ALA A 188 14.46 -10.46 -23.97
CA ALA A 188 14.07 -9.07 -24.00
C ALA A 188 15.27 -8.12 -23.76
N ALA A 189 15.27 -6.99 -24.47
CA ALA A 189 16.34 -5.99 -24.41
C ALA A 189 16.02 -4.82 -23.46
N ASP A 190 14.97 -4.95 -22.65
CA ASP A 190 14.47 -3.93 -21.76
C ASP A 190 15.13 -3.98 -20.37
N PRO A 191 15.20 -2.86 -19.63
CA PRO A 191 15.87 -2.81 -18.33
C PRO A 191 15.25 -3.74 -17.28
N ILE A 192 16.08 -4.45 -16.52
CA ILE A 192 15.67 -5.30 -15.39
C ILE A 192 15.50 -4.42 -14.13
N ASN A 193 14.29 -3.93 -13.91
CA ASN A 193 14.01 -2.98 -12.84
C ASN A 193 14.02 -3.62 -11.45
N CYS A 194 13.75 -4.92 -11.33
CA CYS A 194 13.62 -5.57 -10.03
C CYS A 194 13.72 -7.10 -10.07
N LEU A 195 13.87 -7.69 -8.89
CA LEU A 195 13.95 -9.13 -8.67
C LEU A 195 13.00 -9.58 -7.56
N TRP A 196 12.41 -10.76 -7.69
CA TRP A 196 11.76 -11.44 -6.56
C TRP A 196 11.86 -12.95 -6.72
N LYS A 197 11.64 -13.66 -5.61
CA LYS A 197 11.51 -15.11 -5.61
C LYS A 197 10.07 -15.49 -5.32
N PHE A 198 9.56 -16.47 -6.07
CA PHE A 198 8.27 -17.07 -5.80
C PHE A 198 8.33 -18.53 -6.22
N ARG A 199 7.83 -19.45 -5.38
CA ARG A 199 7.81 -20.90 -5.65
C ARG A 199 9.16 -21.52 -6.08
N ASN A 200 10.26 -21.05 -5.51
CA ASN A 200 11.62 -21.50 -5.86
C ASN A 200 12.03 -21.17 -7.32
N GLU A 201 11.40 -20.17 -7.90
CA GLU A 201 11.78 -19.55 -9.16
C GLU A 201 12.24 -18.12 -8.88
N LEU A 202 13.20 -17.66 -9.69
CA LEU A 202 13.66 -16.29 -9.73
C LEU A 202 12.89 -15.54 -10.83
N TYR A 203 12.26 -14.43 -10.46
CA TYR A 203 11.56 -13.57 -11.40
C TYR A 203 12.39 -12.31 -11.63
N LEU A 204 12.68 -12.03 -12.90
CA LEU A 204 13.30 -10.80 -13.37
C LEU A 204 12.20 -9.88 -13.87
N GLY A 205 11.94 -8.80 -13.12
CA GLY A 205 10.95 -7.80 -13.50
C GLY A 205 11.56 -6.77 -14.43
N ASN A 206 11.55 -7.07 -15.73
CA ASN A 206 11.94 -6.10 -16.74
C ASN A 206 10.83 -5.06 -16.94
N ARG A 207 11.13 -4.00 -17.69
CA ARG A 207 10.18 -2.90 -17.90
C ARG A 207 8.87 -3.32 -18.58
N TYR A 208 8.92 -4.26 -19.52
CA TYR A 208 7.81 -4.67 -20.38
C TYR A 208 7.48 -6.16 -20.32
N THR A 209 8.38 -6.98 -19.79
CA THR A 209 8.16 -8.42 -19.56
C THR A 209 8.66 -8.85 -18.18
N ILE A 210 8.24 -10.02 -17.72
CA ILE A 210 8.83 -10.65 -16.54
C ILE A 210 9.33 -12.03 -16.95
N ALA A 211 10.65 -12.20 -16.96
CA ALA A 211 11.29 -13.49 -17.23
C ALA A 211 11.36 -14.33 -15.95
N VAL A 212 11.20 -15.64 -16.12
CA VAL A 212 11.18 -16.62 -15.03
C VAL A 212 12.37 -17.55 -15.17
N PHE A 213 13.09 -17.76 -14.08
CA PHE A 213 14.30 -18.56 -14.04
C PHE A 213 14.20 -19.68 -13.01
N ASP A 214 14.53 -20.88 -13.43
CA ASP A 214 14.60 -22.07 -12.59
C ASP A 214 15.99 -22.20 -11.95
N ASN A 215 16.03 -22.69 -10.72
CA ASN A 215 17.29 -23.01 -10.04
C ASN A 215 17.83 -24.37 -10.48
N THR A 216 18.81 -24.36 -11.38
CA THR A 216 19.47 -25.55 -11.93
C THR A 216 20.86 -25.80 -11.34
N GLY A 217 21.42 -24.81 -10.64
CA GLY A 217 22.76 -24.87 -10.05
C GLY A 217 23.88 -24.82 -11.10
N GLY A 218 25.08 -25.26 -10.71
CA GLY A 218 26.25 -25.31 -11.60
C GLY A 218 27.44 -24.47 -11.12
N LEU A 219 28.45 -24.35 -11.98
CA LEU A 219 29.68 -23.58 -11.70
C LEU A 219 29.60 -22.10 -12.11
N GLY A 220 28.68 -21.77 -13.02
CA GLY A 220 28.39 -20.39 -13.45
C GLY A 220 27.12 -19.86 -12.78
N PHE A 221 26.47 -18.89 -13.43
CA PHE A 221 25.18 -18.37 -12.97
C PHE A 221 24.19 -19.53 -12.72
N PRO A 222 23.65 -19.67 -11.49
CA PRO A 222 22.98 -20.91 -11.07
C PRO A 222 21.52 -21.01 -11.53
N PHE A 223 21.02 -20.03 -12.28
CA PHE A 223 19.63 -19.98 -12.73
C PHE A 223 19.55 -20.05 -14.24
N THR A 224 18.57 -20.77 -14.76
CA THR A 224 18.33 -20.92 -16.20
C THR A 224 16.93 -20.44 -16.55
N GLU A 225 16.82 -19.67 -17.62
CA GLU A 225 15.55 -19.11 -18.07
C GLU A 225 14.56 -20.19 -18.51
N ASN A 226 13.31 -20.04 -18.09
CA ASN A 226 12.17 -20.83 -18.53
C ASN A 226 11.29 -19.98 -19.45
N THR A 227 11.62 -19.97 -20.74
CA THR A 227 10.96 -19.13 -21.76
C THR A 227 9.46 -19.37 -21.88
N GLY A 228 8.97 -20.58 -21.52
CA GLY A 228 7.54 -20.90 -21.55
C GLY A 228 6.73 -20.24 -20.42
N ALA A 229 7.39 -19.72 -19.39
CA ALA A 229 6.77 -19.13 -18.21
C ALA A 229 6.84 -17.59 -18.19
N THR A 230 7.43 -16.96 -19.21
CA THR A 230 7.58 -15.50 -19.31
C THR A 230 6.21 -14.81 -19.34
N ILE A 231 6.03 -13.84 -18.44
CA ILE A 231 4.82 -13.01 -18.39
C ILE A 231 4.98 -11.84 -19.35
N GLN A 232 4.00 -11.65 -20.23
CA GLN A 232 3.97 -10.58 -21.24
C GLN A 232 3.52 -9.22 -20.67
N LYS A 233 3.96 -8.91 -19.44
CA LYS A 233 3.76 -7.64 -18.72
C LYS A 233 5.01 -7.41 -17.87
N GLY A 234 5.51 -6.19 -17.84
CA GLY A 234 6.68 -5.81 -17.03
C GLY A 234 6.34 -4.91 -15.86
N VAL A 235 7.38 -4.54 -15.10
CA VAL A 235 7.33 -3.72 -13.89
C VAL A 235 7.97 -2.36 -14.15
N ILE A 236 7.29 -1.28 -13.75
CA ILE A 236 7.71 0.09 -14.07
C ILE A 236 8.94 0.56 -13.28
N GLY A 237 9.16 0.04 -12.07
CA GLY A 237 10.24 0.46 -11.18
C GLY A 237 10.54 -0.55 -10.08
N PRO A 238 11.63 -0.35 -9.31
CA PRO A 238 12.18 -1.35 -8.41
C PRO A 238 11.21 -1.74 -7.28
N TYR A 239 10.48 -0.76 -6.74
CA TYR A 239 9.55 -0.96 -5.62
C TYR A 239 8.10 -1.15 -6.04
N ALA A 240 7.81 -1.05 -7.34
CA ALA A 240 6.47 -1.16 -7.90
C ALA A 240 5.96 -2.62 -7.95
N LYS A 241 6.36 -3.44 -6.97
CA LYS A 241 6.05 -4.87 -6.85
C LYS A 241 5.89 -5.29 -5.41
N THR A 242 5.13 -6.35 -5.16
CA THR A 242 5.05 -6.97 -3.84
C THR A 242 4.65 -8.43 -3.92
N LEU A 243 5.16 -9.25 -3.00
CA LEU A 243 4.69 -10.63 -2.83
C LEU A 243 3.36 -10.63 -2.07
N THR A 244 2.42 -11.45 -2.51
CA THR A 244 1.15 -11.68 -1.82
C THR A 244 1.10 -13.10 -1.26
N SER A 245 0.06 -13.44 -0.51
CA SER A 245 -0.09 -14.78 0.08
C SER A 245 -0.09 -15.92 -0.95
N GLN A 246 -0.47 -15.66 -2.21
CA GLN A 246 -0.66 -16.70 -3.24
C GLN A 246 0.07 -16.37 -4.56
N GLY A 247 0.86 -15.30 -4.61
CA GLY A 247 1.41 -14.79 -5.85
C GLY A 247 2.19 -13.50 -5.64
N PHE A 248 2.09 -12.58 -6.59
CA PHE A 248 2.69 -11.26 -6.51
C PHE A 248 1.90 -10.25 -7.33
N ALA A 249 1.99 -8.99 -6.95
CA ALA A 249 1.39 -7.88 -7.67
C ALA A 249 2.46 -6.89 -8.12
N PHE A 250 2.20 -6.18 -9.21
CA PHE A 250 3.12 -5.20 -9.77
C PHE A 250 2.38 -4.10 -10.53
N VAL A 251 3.01 -2.94 -10.65
CA VAL A 251 2.57 -1.84 -11.52
C VAL A 251 3.44 -1.84 -12.78
N GLY A 252 2.80 -1.80 -13.95
CA GLY A 252 3.48 -1.74 -15.24
C GLY A 252 2.59 -2.17 -16.39
N GLY A 253 3.18 -2.71 -17.45
CA GLY A 253 2.48 -3.03 -18.69
C GLY A 253 3.40 -3.63 -19.74
N ALA A 254 2.86 -3.90 -20.93
CA ALA A 254 3.61 -4.33 -22.11
C ALA A 254 4.00 -3.13 -22.99
N PRO A 255 4.76 -3.32 -24.09
CA PRO A 255 4.88 -2.28 -25.11
C PRO A 255 3.49 -1.90 -25.63
N ASP A 256 3.29 -0.62 -25.93
CA ASP A 256 2.03 -0.06 -26.42
C ASP A 256 0.84 -0.11 -25.44
N GLU A 257 1.08 -0.38 -24.15
CA GLU A 257 0.07 -0.32 -23.10
C GLU A 257 0.37 0.75 -22.05
N ALA A 258 -0.68 1.44 -21.61
CA ALA A 258 -0.58 2.33 -20.46
C ALA A 258 -0.32 1.53 -19.16
N PRO A 259 0.45 2.08 -18.18
CA PRO A 259 0.67 1.43 -16.90
C PRO A 259 -0.62 1.11 -16.15
N SER A 260 -0.68 -0.09 -15.59
CA SER A 260 -1.80 -0.61 -14.81
C SER A 260 -1.31 -1.44 -13.63
N VAL A 261 -2.22 -1.87 -12.75
CA VAL A 261 -1.90 -2.77 -11.63
C VAL A 261 -2.32 -4.19 -11.97
N TRP A 262 -1.37 -5.10 -11.85
CA TRP A 262 -1.49 -6.51 -12.21
C TRP A 262 -1.29 -7.40 -10.99
N LEU A 263 -1.99 -8.53 -10.96
CA LEU A 263 -1.81 -9.62 -10.02
C LEU A 263 -1.46 -10.88 -10.81
N SER A 264 -0.42 -11.59 -10.39
CA SER A 264 -0.04 -12.89 -10.93
C SER A 264 -0.03 -13.93 -9.83
N VAL A 265 -0.48 -15.14 -10.16
CA VAL A 265 -0.35 -16.34 -9.32
C VAL A 265 0.83 -17.22 -9.76
N GLY A 266 1.73 -16.66 -10.57
CA GLY A 266 2.80 -17.35 -11.29
C GLY A 266 2.34 -17.93 -12.63
N LEU A 267 3.17 -18.81 -13.21
CA LEU A 267 2.85 -19.61 -14.41
C LEU A 267 2.58 -18.80 -15.69
N GLY A 268 3.29 -17.67 -15.89
CA GLY A 268 3.18 -16.90 -17.14
C GLY A 268 1.90 -16.06 -17.29
N VAL A 269 1.03 -15.99 -16.26
CA VAL A 269 -0.24 -15.26 -16.33
C VAL A 269 -0.24 -14.04 -15.42
N ALA A 270 -0.70 -12.89 -15.94
CA ALA A 270 -1.00 -11.70 -15.17
C ALA A 270 -2.45 -11.25 -15.42
N THR A 271 -3.19 -10.98 -14.34
CA THR A 271 -4.57 -10.51 -14.36
C THR A 271 -4.63 -9.07 -13.91
N LYS A 272 -5.28 -8.20 -14.68
CA LYS A 272 -5.46 -6.79 -14.30
C LYS A 272 -6.39 -6.70 -13.09
N ILE A 273 -5.96 -5.99 -12.04
CA ILE A 273 -6.77 -5.70 -10.84
C ILE A 273 -7.14 -4.22 -10.73
N ALA A 274 -6.44 -3.35 -11.46
CA ALA A 274 -6.79 -1.93 -11.55
C ALA A 274 -8.15 -1.76 -12.24
N ALA A 275 -9.02 -0.98 -11.61
CA ALA A 275 -10.22 -0.46 -12.26
C ALA A 275 -9.88 0.80 -13.07
N ARG A 276 -10.80 1.22 -13.96
CA ARG A 276 -10.62 2.41 -14.81
C ARG A 276 -10.21 3.66 -14.02
N GLU A 277 -10.82 3.90 -12.86
CA GLU A 277 -10.49 5.06 -12.02
C GLU A 277 -9.04 5.03 -11.52
N VAL A 278 -8.52 3.83 -11.19
CA VAL A 278 -7.12 3.64 -10.78
C VAL A 278 -6.18 3.94 -11.95
N GLU A 279 -6.49 3.45 -13.16
CA GLU A 279 -5.69 3.76 -14.36
C GLU A 279 -5.72 5.26 -14.71
N MET A 280 -6.86 5.94 -14.52
CA MET A 280 -6.94 7.39 -14.68
C MET A 280 -6.13 8.17 -13.64
N ILE A 281 -5.98 7.64 -12.42
CA ILE A 281 -5.06 8.20 -11.42
C ILE A 281 -3.62 7.97 -11.83
N LEU A 282 -3.27 6.75 -12.26
CA LEU A 282 -1.92 6.43 -12.76
C LEU A 282 -1.54 7.32 -13.96
N ALA A 283 -2.47 7.60 -14.86
CA ALA A 283 -2.25 8.44 -16.04
C ALA A 283 -1.97 9.92 -15.72
N GLN A 284 -2.15 10.37 -14.47
CA GLN A 284 -1.77 11.72 -14.03
C GLN A 284 -0.26 11.85 -13.82
N TYR A 285 0.45 10.72 -13.68
CA TYR A 285 1.86 10.67 -13.39
C TYR A 285 2.67 10.38 -14.65
N THR A 286 3.81 11.04 -14.77
CA THR A 286 4.83 10.68 -15.76
C THR A 286 5.45 9.34 -15.39
N GLU A 287 6.03 8.65 -16.36
CA GLU A 287 6.73 7.38 -16.12
C GLU A 287 7.87 7.53 -15.10
N ALA A 288 8.60 8.65 -15.11
CA ALA A 288 9.63 8.94 -14.12
C ALA A 288 9.07 9.06 -12.69
N GLN A 289 7.85 9.58 -12.52
CA GLN A 289 7.19 9.61 -11.21
C GLN A 289 6.69 8.22 -10.80
N LEU A 290 6.15 7.45 -11.75
CA LEU A 290 5.68 6.08 -11.50
C LEU A 290 6.81 5.10 -11.23
N TYR A 291 8.03 5.38 -11.70
CA TYR A 291 9.22 4.59 -11.37
C TYR A 291 9.44 4.51 -9.84
N ASN A 292 9.06 5.56 -9.10
CA ASN A 292 9.13 5.63 -7.64
C ASN A 292 7.83 5.17 -6.94
N ALA A 293 6.87 4.63 -7.68
CA ALA A 293 5.70 4.01 -7.07
C ALA A 293 6.12 2.75 -6.29
N ALA A 294 5.46 2.50 -5.16
CA ALA A 294 5.70 1.31 -4.36
C ALA A 294 4.43 0.49 -4.13
N LEU A 295 4.60 -0.83 -4.19
CA LEU A 295 3.58 -1.77 -3.76
C LEU A 295 3.98 -2.44 -2.45
N GLU A 296 3.04 -2.55 -1.53
CA GLU A 296 3.23 -3.26 -0.27
C GLU A 296 2.06 -4.21 -0.02
N TYR A 297 2.33 -5.29 0.70
CA TYR A 297 1.32 -6.26 1.07
C TYR A 297 1.21 -6.41 2.58
N ARG A 298 -0.02 -6.40 3.08
CA ARG A 298 -0.34 -6.72 4.48
C ARG A 298 -1.48 -7.71 4.52
N ALA A 299 -1.24 -8.85 5.15
CA ALA A 299 -2.28 -9.80 5.50
C ALA A 299 -2.44 -9.84 7.02
N GLU A 300 -3.62 -9.52 7.51
CA GLU A 300 -3.97 -9.68 8.93
C GLU A 300 -5.42 -10.12 9.06
N LYS A 301 -5.66 -11.18 9.83
CA LYS A 301 -6.99 -11.80 9.98
C LYS A 301 -7.54 -12.21 8.61
N GLU A 302 -8.69 -11.67 8.21
CA GLU A 302 -9.32 -11.94 6.91
C GLU A 302 -8.95 -10.89 5.84
N GLN A 303 -8.25 -9.82 6.21
CA GLN A 303 -7.90 -8.74 5.29
C GLN A 303 -6.58 -9.02 4.60
N GLN A 304 -6.58 -8.88 3.28
CA GLN A 304 -5.40 -9.02 2.43
C GLN A 304 -5.28 -7.79 1.54
N PHE A 305 -4.46 -6.83 1.97
CA PHE A 305 -4.35 -5.53 1.33
C PHE A 305 -3.08 -5.41 0.52
N ILE A 306 -3.24 -4.90 -0.70
CA ILE A 306 -2.15 -4.42 -1.54
C ILE A 306 -2.23 -2.89 -1.52
N TYR A 307 -1.22 -2.24 -0.98
CA TYR A 307 -1.09 -0.79 -0.92
C TYR A 307 -0.31 -0.33 -2.15
N LEU A 308 -0.88 0.60 -2.90
CA LEU A 308 -0.21 1.33 -3.96
C LEU A 308 0.09 2.74 -3.47
N HIS A 309 1.36 2.98 -3.22
CA HIS A 309 1.89 4.28 -2.85
C HIS A 309 2.32 5.03 -4.11
N LEU A 310 1.66 6.15 -4.33
CA LEU A 310 2.05 7.20 -5.28
C LEU A 310 2.53 8.42 -4.49
N ALA A 311 2.95 9.47 -5.19
CA ALA A 311 3.42 10.70 -4.55
C ALA A 311 2.35 11.32 -3.63
N ASP A 312 1.10 11.41 -4.10
CA ASP A 312 0.02 12.12 -3.40
C ASP A 312 -1.13 11.20 -2.97
N TYR A 313 -1.15 9.95 -3.42
CA TYR A 313 -2.20 8.98 -3.11
C TYR A 313 -1.65 7.72 -2.48
N THR A 314 -2.45 7.11 -1.61
CA THR A 314 -2.28 5.70 -1.26
C THR A 314 -3.59 4.98 -1.54
N LEU A 315 -3.60 4.22 -2.65
CA LEU A 315 -4.73 3.38 -3.02
C LEU A 315 -4.53 2.00 -2.40
N VAL A 316 -5.61 1.36 -1.98
CA VAL A 316 -5.55 0.03 -1.38
C VAL A 316 -6.54 -0.87 -2.09
N TYR A 317 -6.03 -2.00 -2.59
CA TYR A 317 -6.83 -3.08 -3.14
C TYR A 317 -7.05 -4.16 -2.07
N ASP A 318 -8.31 -4.53 -1.84
CA ASP A 318 -8.65 -5.66 -0.97
C ASP A 318 -8.79 -6.93 -1.80
N VAL A 319 -7.79 -7.82 -1.70
CA VAL A 319 -7.76 -9.09 -2.44
C VAL A 319 -8.92 -9.99 -2.02
N ALA A 320 -9.13 -10.17 -0.71
CA ALA A 320 -10.14 -11.07 -0.18
C ALA A 320 -11.55 -10.48 -0.39
N GLY A 321 -11.71 -9.19 -0.13
CA GLY A 321 -12.95 -8.46 -0.35
C GLY A 321 -13.37 -8.47 -1.82
N SER A 322 -12.42 -8.28 -2.75
CA SER A 322 -12.70 -8.29 -4.20
C SER A 322 -13.15 -9.66 -4.69
N GLN A 323 -12.55 -10.74 -4.18
CA GLN A 323 -12.98 -12.10 -4.50
C GLN A 323 -14.40 -12.37 -3.99
N ALA A 324 -14.71 -11.96 -2.75
CA ALA A 324 -16.04 -12.13 -2.17
C ALA A 324 -17.12 -11.26 -2.85
N ALA A 325 -16.73 -10.11 -3.41
CA ALA A 325 -17.62 -9.20 -4.11
C ALA A 325 -17.72 -9.49 -5.62
N GLU A 326 -16.88 -10.39 -6.16
CA GLU A 326 -16.74 -10.67 -7.60
C GLU A 326 -16.43 -9.42 -8.46
N GLN A 327 -15.85 -8.39 -7.84
CA GLN A 327 -15.49 -7.13 -8.48
C GLN A 327 -14.32 -6.47 -7.73
N PRO A 328 -13.47 -5.66 -8.39
CA PRO A 328 -12.33 -5.02 -7.73
C PRO A 328 -12.78 -3.97 -6.72
N LEU A 329 -12.44 -4.18 -5.44
CA LEU A 329 -12.66 -3.24 -4.35
C LEU A 329 -11.39 -2.45 -4.07
N TRP A 330 -11.50 -1.13 -4.25
CA TRP A 330 -10.46 -0.17 -3.98
C TRP A 330 -10.94 0.89 -3.00
N PHE A 331 -10.03 1.37 -2.15
CA PHE A 331 -10.25 2.51 -1.26
C PHE A 331 -8.97 3.33 -1.12
N LEU A 332 -9.07 4.52 -0.53
CA LEU A 332 -7.95 5.43 -0.31
C LEU A 332 -7.61 5.51 1.18
N LEU A 333 -6.32 5.54 1.48
CA LEU A 333 -5.80 5.91 2.80
C LEU A 333 -5.08 7.24 2.73
N ASP A 334 -5.25 8.03 3.79
CA ASP A 334 -4.78 9.40 3.86
C ASP A 334 -4.50 9.80 5.32
N SER A 335 -3.40 10.49 5.55
CA SER A 335 -3.05 11.04 6.86
C SER A 335 -3.11 12.57 6.95
N SER A 336 -3.50 13.25 5.88
CA SER A 336 -3.70 14.69 5.82
C SER A 336 -4.99 15.10 6.54
N SER A 337 -4.99 16.32 7.07
CA SER A 337 -6.15 16.89 7.75
C SER A 337 -7.26 17.32 6.79
N ASP A 338 -6.97 17.49 5.51
CA ASP A 338 -7.95 17.95 4.50
C ASP A 338 -8.49 16.81 3.63
N GLY A 339 -7.87 15.62 3.66
CA GLY A 339 -8.24 14.45 2.87
C GLY A 339 -7.77 14.51 1.43
N THR A 340 -6.61 15.13 1.17
CA THR A 340 -6.00 15.26 -0.16
C THR A 340 -4.59 14.68 -0.27
N GLY A 341 -4.08 14.04 0.79
CA GLY A 341 -2.71 13.54 0.85
C GLY A 341 -2.57 12.02 0.75
N ALA A 342 -1.31 11.60 0.83
CA ALA A 342 -0.92 10.20 0.92
C ALA A 342 -1.03 9.69 2.37
N TRP A 343 -1.17 8.38 2.52
CA TRP A 343 -1.04 7.74 3.82
C TRP A 343 0.41 7.76 4.28
N ARG A 344 0.65 8.13 5.54
CA ARG A 344 2.00 8.31 6.08
C ARG A 344 2.71 7.02 6.49
N ALA A 345 1.99 5.91 6.63
CA ALA A 345 2.63 4.63 6.95
C ALA A 345 3.25 4.02 5.69
N TRP A 346 4.45 3.47 5.83
CA TRP A 346 5.18 2.77 4.76
C TRP A 346 6.07 1.67 5.39
N HIS A 347 6.43 0.65 4.63
CA HIS A 347 7.45 -0.36 4.92
C HIS A 347 7.02 -1.24 6.09
N PRO A 348 5.92 -2.02 5.93
CA PRO A 348 5.37 -2.85 6.98
C PRO A 348 6.35 -3.97 7.33
N VAL A 349 6.69 -4.08 8.61
CA VAL A 349 7.49 -5.18 9.15
C VAL A 349 6.68 -5.86 10.24
N TYR A 350 6.29 -7.11 10.01
CA TYR A 350 5.64 -7.90 11.05
C TYR A 350 6.65 -8.34 12.11
N CYS A 351 6.53 -7.77 13.31
CA CYS A 351 7.41 -8.04 14.43
C CYS A 351 6.67 -7.85 15.76
N TYR A 352 7.03 -8.61 16.79
CA TYR A 352 6.44 -8.47 18.13
C TYR A 352 4.90 -8.57 18.16
N GLY A 353 4.32 -9.38 17.28
CA GLY A 353 2.87 -9.61 17.19
C GLY A 353 2.08 -8.47 16.53
N LYS A 354 2.73 -7.54 15.83
CA LYS A 354 2.10 -6.41 15.14
C LYS A 354 2.85 -6.01 13.87
N PHE A 355 2.18 -5.26 13.00
CA PHE A 355 2.86 -4.58 11.89
C PHE A 355 3.46 -3.27 12.39
N LEU A 356 4.78 -3.23 12.50
CA LEU A 356 5.51 -2.00 12.68
C LEU A 356 5.59 -1.29 11.33
N MET A 357 5.34 0.01 11.33
CA MET A 357 5.35 0.87 10.16
C MET A 357 6.43 1.92 10.31
N GLY A 358 7.14 2.19 9.21
CA GLY A 358 7.89 3.43 9.04
C GLY A 358 6.96 4.60 8.72
N ASP A 359 7.53 5.80 8.72
CA ASP A 359 6.84 7.03 8.38
C ASP A 359 7.43 7.68 7.12
N LYS A 360 6.56 8.09 6.19
CA LYS A 360 6.95 8.72 4.92
C LYS A 360 7.56 10.12 5.08
N PHE A 361 7.22 10.81 6.16
CA PHE A 361 7.48 12.24 6.31
C PHE A 361 8.47 12.55 7.43
N ASP A 362 8.55 11.71 8.45
CA ASP A 362 9.45 11.91 9.59
C ASP A 362 10.07 10.60 10.09
N GLN A 363 10.81 10.67 11.19
CA GLN A 363 11.59 9.54 11.71
C GLN A 363 10.79 8.56 12.60
N ARG A 364 9.46 8.71 12.71
CA ARG A 364 8.67 7.90 13.65
C ARG A 364 8.63 6.44 13.22
N VAL A 365 8.60 5.57 14.22
CA VAL A 365 8.23 4.17 14.01
C VAL A 365 6.90 3.95 14.70
N GLY A 366 5.88 3.61 13.93
CA GLY A 366 4.54 3.38 14.40
C GLY A 366 4.14 1.92 14.35
N TYR A 367 2.91 1.64 14.76
CA TYR A 367 2.21 0.42 14.44
C TYR A 367 0.76 0.75 14.06
N VAL A 368 0.17 -0.14 13.27
CA VAL A 368 -1.25 -0.05 12.89
C VAL A 368 -2.11 -0.39 14.10
N ASP A 369 -2.97 0.54 14.51
CA ASP A 369 -3.79 0.42 15.71
C ASP A 369 -5.28 0.36 15.37
N ALA A 370 -5.90 -0.79 15.63
CA ALA A 370 -7.32 -1.01 15.36
C ALA A 370 -8.27 -0.31 16.35
N THR A 371 -7.74 0.25 17.44
CA THR A 371 -8.52 0.90 18.51
C THR A 371 -8.74 2.39 18.27
N THR A 372 -8.03 2.97 17.31
CA THR A 372 -8.13 4.37 16.90
C THR A 372 -8.16 4.48 15.38
N SER A 373 -8.66 5.59 14.85
CA SER A 373 -8.56 6.00 13.45
C SER A 373 -7.64 7.23 13.29
N ALA A 374 -7.14 7.78 14.40
CA ALA A 374 -6.20 8.88 14.40
C ALA A 374 -4.81 8.45 13.89
N GLN A 375 -4.11 9.38 13.24
CA GLN A 375 -2.78 9.19 12.66
C GLN A 375 -1.76 9.86 13.58
N TYR A 376 -1.22 9.10 14.53
CA TYR A 376 -0.35 9.58 15.62
C TYR A 376 -0.99 10.67 16.48
N GLY A 377 -2.27 10.47 16.82
CA GLY A 377 -3.05 11.39 17.65
C GLY A 377 -3.72 12.54 16.90
N THR A 378 -3.54 12.63 15.58
CA THR A 378 -4.25 13.61 14.73
C THR A 378 -5.40 12.93 13.98
N ASP A 379 -6.60 13.49 14.08
CA ASP A 379 -7.76 12.97 13.35
C ASP A 379 -7.60 13.15 11.84
N ALA A 380 -7.70 12.05 11.11
CA ALA A 380 -7.70 12.07 9.65
C ALA A 380 -9.14 12.15 9.13
N ARG A 381 -9.31 12.89 8.04
CA ARG A 381 -10.62 13.00 7.37
C ARG A 381 -11.00 11.65 6.77
N TRP A 382 -12.20 11.18 7.05
CA TRP A 382 -12.83 10.16 6.20
C TRP A 382 -13.87 10.79 5.28
N GLN A 383 -14.09 10.15 4.14
CA GLN A 383 -15.11 10.58 3.19
C GLN A 383 -15.68 9.37 2.44
N LEU A 384 -16.98 9.39 2.18
CA LEU A 384 -17.62 8.50 1.22
C LEU A 384 -18.62 9.29 0.38
N ASP A 385 -18.70 8.93 -0.91
CA ASP A 385 -19.72 9.44 -1.81
C ASP A 385 -20.67 8.29 -2.17
N THR A 386 -21.93 8.60 -2.46
CA THR A 386 -22.90 7.61 -2.90
C THR A 386 -22.94 7.52 -4.42
N ILE A 387 -23.47 6.42 -4.94
CA ILE A 387 -23.96 6.43 -6.33
C ILE A 387 -25.05 7.50 -6.49
N PHE A 388 -25.30 7.92 -7.72
CA PHE A 388 -26.37 8.86 -7.98
C PHE A 388 -27.74 8.22 -7.72
N ALA A 389 -28.50 8.83 -6.81
CA ALA A 389 -29.92 8.57 -6.68
C ALA A 389 -30.60 9.03 -7.97
N TYR A 390 -31.23 8.09 -8.68
CA TYR A 390 -31.90 8.32 -9.95
C TYR A 390 -33.29 7.67 -9.88
N ASN A 391 -34.31 8.42 -10.31
CA ASN A 391 -35.69 7.99 -10.28
C ASN A 391 -36.29 8.09 -11.69
N GLU A 392 -35.65 7.46 -12.67
CA GLU A 392 -36.15 7.38 -14.06
C GLU A 392 -36.48 8.76 -14.67
N ALA A 393 -35.66 9.77 -14.37
CA ALA A 393 -35.84 11.18 -14.74
C ALA A 393 -37.10 11.86 -14.16
N HIS A 394 -37.82 11.21 -13.26
CA HIS A 394 -38.82 11.83 -12.41
C HIS A 394 -38.17 12.46 -11.18
N GLY A 395 -38.64 13.65 -10.82
CA GLY A 395 -38.16 14.30 -9.62
C GLY A 395 -38.52 13.50 -8.35
N TYR A 396 -37.75 13.72 -7.29
CA TYR A 396 -37.98 13.08 -6.00
C TYR A 396 -37.72 14.06 -4.87
N ILE A 397 -38.63 14.12 -3.91
CA ILE A 397 -38.50 14.89 -2.67
C ILE A 397 -37.86 13.98 -1.63
N VAL A 398 -36.77 14.42 -1.02
CA VAL A 398 -36.13 13.70 0.09
C VAL A 398 -36.39 14.47 1.37
N THR A 399 -37.19 13.86 2.24
CA THR A 399 -37.63 14.42 3.53
C THR A 399 -36.55 14.19 4.59
N SER A 400 -35.96 13.00 4.61
CA SER A 400 -34.88 12.64 5.52
C SER A 400 -33.87 11.68 4.88
N LEU A 401 -32.63 11.78 5.37
CA LEU A 401 -31.53 10.87 5.07
C LEU A 401 -30.94 10.42 6.39
N GLU A 402 -30.79 9.11 6.57
CA GLU A 402 -30.16 8.54 7.75
C GLU A 402 -29.01 7.63 7.33
N LEU A 403 -27.81 7.97 7.79
CA LEU A 403 -26.67 7.08 7.69
C LEU A 403 -26.75 6.14 8.89
N ILE A 404 -26.88 4.84 8.64
CA ILE A 404 -26.97 3.81 9.68
C ILE A 404 -25.54 3.38 10.01
N GLY A 405 -25.18 3.51 11.28
CA GLY A 405 -23.83 3.20 11.74
C GLY A 405 -23.70 3.02 13.24
N THR A 406 -22.45 2.86 13.68
CA THR A 406 -22.10 2.64 15.09
C THR A 406 -21.74 3.96 15.79
N TYR A 407 -22.76 4.71 16.17
CA TYR A 407 -22.63 6.04 16.80
C TYR A 407 -22.49 5.98 18.33
N GLY A 408 -22.20 7.14 18.94
CA GLY A 408 -22.10 7.30 20.39
C GLY A 408 -20.81 6.74 20.99
N ARG A 409 -19.73 6.72 20.20
CA ARG A 409 -18.45 6.09 20.52
C ARG A 409 -17.28 7.07 20.53
N ALA A 410 -17.53 8.38 20.44
CA ALA A 410 -16.49 9.41 20.41
C ALA A 410 -15.43 9.19 21.50
N ALA A 411 -14.18 9.56 21.20
CA ALA A 411 -13.11 9.45 22.19
C ALA A 411 -13.40 10.35 23.39
N LEU A 412 -12.77 10.06 24.53
CA LEU A 412 -13.05 10.79 25.77
C LEU A 412 -12.70 12.27 25.60
N GLY A 413 -13.70 13.14 25.75
CA GLY A 413 -13.56 14.59 25.59
C GLY A 413 -13.84 15.10 24.18
N GLU A 414 -14.00 14.24 23.18
CA GLU A 414 -14.34 14.61 21.81
C GLU A 414 -15.86 14.75 21.61
N GLN A 415 -16.23 15.58 20.63
CA GLN A 415 -17.61 15.77 20.16
C GLN A 415 -17.66 15.55 18.65
N ASP A 416 -17.53 14.28 18.26
CA ASP A 416 -17.47 13.89 16.86
C ASP A 416 -18.69 14.40 16.08
N THR A 417 -18.40 15.01 14.94
CA THR A 417 -19.41 15.47 14.00
C THR A 417 -19.12 14.93 12.62
N MET A 418 -20.18 14.78 11.83
CA MET A 418 -20.08 14.45 10.42
C MET A 418 -20.94 15.40 9.60
N SER A 419 -20.54 15.59 8.37
CA SER A 419 -21.22 16.44 7.40
C SER A 419 -21.90 15.62 6.33
N MET A 420 -22.95 16.20 5.75
CA MET A 420 -23.53 15.77 4.49
C MET A 420 -23.51 16.93 3.50
N GLN A 421 -23.09 16.64 2.28
CA GLN A 421 -23.22 17.50 1.11
C GLN A 421 -24.02 16.76 0.04
N TYR A 422 -24.64 17.50 -0.87
CA TYR A 422 -25.27 16.93 -2.05
C TYR A 422 -24.81 17.64 -3.33
N THR A 423 -24.94 16.95 -4.45
CA THR A 423 -24.68 17.49 -5.79
C THR A 423 -25.80 17.11 -6.75
N ASN A 424 -26.11 18.00 -7.69
CA ASN A 424 -27.10 17.77 -8.75
C ASN A 424 -26.46 17.54 -10.12
N ASP A 425 -25.15 17.73 -10.23
CA ASP A 425 -24.40 17.61 -11.47
C ASP A 425 -23.23 16.64 -11.36
N GLY A 426 -22.81 16.26 -10.14
CA GLY A 426 -21.65 15.41 -9.88
C GLY A 426 -20.32 16.17 -9.74
N ARG A 427 -20.32 17.50 -9.92
CA ARG A 427 -19.12 18.37 -9.89
C ARG A 427 -19.18 19.36 -8.74
N VAL A 428 -20.28 20.10 -8.62
CA VAL A 428 -20.45 21.15 -7.62
C VAL A 428 -21.21 20.60 -6.42
N TRP A 429 -20.61 20.73 -5.24
CA TRP A 429 -21.15 20.24 -3.98
C TRP A 429 -21.75 21.38 -3.17
N SER A 430 -22.87 21.11 -2.49
CA SER A 430 -23.50 22.05 -1.58
C SER A 430 -22.60 22.40 -0.40
N THR A 431 -22.96 23.44 0.37
CA THR A 431 -22.32 23.68 1.66
C THR A 431 -22.52 22.47 2.60
N PRO A 432 -21.49 22.08 3.39
CA PRO A 432 -21.61 20.97 4.34
C PRO A 432 -22.65 21.25 5.43
N ARG A 433 -23.51 20.25 5.70
CA ARG A 433 -24.49 20.28 6.80
C ARG A 433 -24.09 19.28 7.87
N TYR A 434 -23.75 19.77 9.07
CA TYR A 434 -23.22 18.94 10.14
C TYR A 434 -24.30 18.36 11.06
N VAL A 435 -24.05 17.15 11.55
CA VAL A 435 -24.78 16.49 12.64
C VAL A 435 -23.79 15.85 13.60
N SER A 436 -24.20 15.69 14.86
CA SER A 436 -23.39 15.01 15.88
C SER A 436 -23.44 13.49 15.70
N MET A 437 -22.28 12.84 15.89
CA MET A 437 -22.13 11.39 15.95
C MET A 437 -22.33 10.84 17.37
N GLY A 438 -22.57 11.73 18.35
CA GLY A 438 -22.85 11.40 19.75
C GLY A 438 -21.60 11.15 20.58
N ALA A 439 -21.58 11.73 21.78
CA ALA A 439 -20.54 11.50 22.77
C ALA A 439 -20.44 10.03 23.22
N GLN A 440 -19.31 9.68 23.85
CA GLN A 440 -19.06 8.35 24.40
C GLN A 440 -20.24 7.86 25.27
N GLY A 441 -20.73 6.65 24.99
CA GLY A 441 -21.84 6.01 25.72
C GLY A 441 -23.24 6.33 25.20
N ARG A 442 -23.40 7.30 24.28
CA ARG A 442 -24.69 7.59 23.63
C ARG A 442 -24.99 6.64 22.46
N THR A 443 -24.95 5.34 22.70
CA THR A 443 -25.05 4.29 21.66
C THR A 443 -26.38 4.25 20.90
N ARG A 444 -27.40 4.98 21.37
CA ARG A 444 -28.70 5.17 20.70
C ARG A 444 -28.75 6.40 19.80
N GLN A 445 -27.63 7.12 19.65
CA GLN A 445 -27.53 8.27 18.75
C GLN A 445 -27.83 7.84 17.31
N ARG A 446 -28.56 8.68 16.58
CA ARG A 446 -28.86 8.51 15.15
C ARG A 446 -28.28 9.69 14.36
N ALA A 447 -27.69 9.41 13.21
CA ALA A 447 -27.18 10.43 12.30
C ALA A 447 -28.19 10.65 11.17
N GLN A 448 -29.21 11.49 11.45
CA GLN A 448 -30.26 11.82 10.50
C GLN A 448 -30.19 13.29 10.08
N TRP A 449 -30.18 13.54 8.78
CA TRP A 449 -30.39 14.84 8.18
C TRP A 449 -31.84 14.98 7.73
N ARG A 450 -32.40 16.18 7.88
CA ARG A 450 -33.73 16.53 7.35
C ARG A 450 -33.58 17.67 6.35
N PRO A 451 -33.00 17.40 5.18
CA PRO A 451 -32.59 18.47 4.30
C PRO A 451 -33.75 19.16 3.60
N LYS A 452 -34.93 18.51 3.55
CA LYS A 452 -36.15 18.98 2.89
C LYS A 452 -35.88 19.52 1.49
N HIS A 453 -35.18 18.71 0.69
CA HIS A 453 -34.77 19.08 -0.66
C HIS A 453 -35.38 18.15 -1.69
N PHE A 454 -35.47 18.61 -2.93
CA PHE A 454 -35.87 17.78 -4.07
C PHE A 454 -34.78 17.78 -5.13
N PHE A 455 -34.75 16.76 -5.98
CA PHE A 455 -33.98 16.74 -7.24
C PHE A 455 -34.88 16.36 -8.40
N ARG A 456 -34.48 16.70 -9.63
CA ARG A 456 -35.27 16.45 -10.85
C ARG A 456 -34.77 15.27 -11.68
N ASN A 457 -33.45 15.15 -11.84
CA ASN A 457 -32.85 14.11 -12.66
C ASN A 457 -32.15 13.07 -11.76
N PHE A 458 -30.99 13.46 -11.22
CA PHE A 458 -30.26 12.65 -10.26
C PHE A 458 -29.67 13.50 -9.14
N ARG A 459 -29.22 12.85 -8.06
CA ARG A 459 -28.50 13.48 -6.96
C ARG A 459 -27.45 12.57 -6.35
N GLY A 460 -26.26 13.09 -6.11
CA GLY A 460 -25.23 12.43 -5.30
C GLY A 460 -25.17 13.00 -3.88
N TYR A 461 -24.77 12.17 -2.92
CA TYR A 461 -24.49 12.58 -1.55
C TYR A 461 -23.05 12.28 -1.17
N ARG A 462 -22.47 13.15 -0.35
CA ARG A 462 -21.13 13.01 0.22
C ARG A 462 -21.23 13.14 1.72
N PHE A 463 -20.59 12.21 2.41
CA PHE A 463 -20.47 12.23 3.87
C PHE A 463 -18.99 12.30 4.23
N ALA A 464 -18.67 13.16 5.20
CA ALA A 464 -17.30 13.30 5.69
C ALA A 464 -17.28 13.64 7.17
N GLY A 465 -16.23 13.24 7.87
CA GLY A 465 -16.05 13.52 9.29
C GLY A 465 -14.59 13.35 9.74
N PHE A 466 -14.39 13.68 11.01
CA PHE A 466 -13.13 13.58 11.74
C PHE A 466 -13.43 12.93 13.08
N ASN A 467 -12.75 11.85 13.40
CA ASN A 467 -12.90 11.16 14.69
C ASN A 467 -11.71 10.24 14.94
N ALA A 468 -11.21 10.25 16.18
CA ALA A 468 -10.23 9.27 16.64
C ALA A 468 -10.89 7.91 16.89
N ALA A 469 -12.12 7.87 17.37
CA ALA A 469 -12.79 6.62 17.71
C ALA A 469 -13.34 5.89 16.47
N PRO A 470 -13.02 4.61 16.20
CA PRO A 470 -13.46 3.93 14.99
C PRO A 470 -15.00 3.85 14.87
N VAL A 471 -15.51 4.14 13.67
CA VAL A 471 -16.94 4.04 13.34
C VAL A 471 -17.19 3.11 12.15
N SER A 472 -18.44 2.71 11.95
CA SER A 472 -18.84 1.88 10.82
C SER A 472 -20.20 2.30 10.28
N PHE A 473 -20.38 2.21 8.97
CA PHE A 473 -21.59 2.58 8.23
C PHE A 473 -22.11 1.38 7.44
N ALA A 474 -23.33 0.95 7.75
CA ALA A 474 -23.94 -0.25 7.16
C ALA A 474 -24.87 0.09 5.99
N ALA A 475 -25.59 1.21 6.06
CA ALA A 475 -26.57 1.59 5.05
C ALA A 475 -26.80 3.11 5.05
N LEU A 476 -27.25 3.64 3.91
CA LEU A 476 -27.89 4.93 3.82
C LEU A 476 -29.36 4.71 3.47
N GLU A 477 -30.24 5.16 4.37
CA GLU A 477 -31.69 5.14 4.15
C GLU A 477 -32.19 6.53 3.78
N ALA A 478 -32.98 6.60 2.73
CA ALA A 478 -33.67 7.81 2.31
C ALA A 478 -35.18 7.64 2.49
N ASP A 479 -35.82 8.69 3.00
CA ASP A 479 -37.28 8.82 3.05
C ASP A 479 -37.71 9.98 2.16
N GLY A 480 -38.85 9.83 1.50
CA GLY A 480 -39.27 10.74 0.45
C GLY A 480 -40.40 10.23 -0.43
N GLU A 481 -40.82 11.09 -1.35
CA GLU A 481 -41.89 10.80 -2.30
C GLU A 481 -41.55 11.33 -3.70
N PRO A 482 -42.03 10.67 -4.78
CA PRO A 482 -41.87 11.18 -6.14
C PRO A 482 -42.53 12.55 -6.29
N LEU A 483 -41.89 13.45 -7.05
CA LEU A 483 -42.56 14.65 -7.54
C LEU A 483 -43.63 14.22 -8.55
N THR A 484 -44.90 14.42 -8.23
CA THR A 484 -45.98 14.26 -9.20
C THR A 484 -45.76 15.18 -10.40
N ALA A 485 -45.94 14.64 -11.60
CA ALA A 485 -45.71 15.31 -12.88
C ALA A 485 -46.47 16.64 -13.01
#